data_AF-A0A0A7PKW8-F1
#
_entry.id   AF-A0A0A7PKW8-F1
#
_cell.length_a   1.000
_cell.length_b   1.000
_cell.length_c   1.000
_cell.angle_alpha   90.00
_cell.angle_beta   90.00
_cell.angle_gamma   90.00
#
_symmetry.space_group_name_H-M   'P 1'
#
loop_
_entity.id
_entity.type
_entity.pdbx_description
1 polymer ?
#
loop_
_entity_poly.entity_id
_entity_poly.type
_entity_poly.pdbx_seq_one_letter_code
_entity_poly.pdbx_strand_id
1 'polypeptide(L)'
;MGIFKFSNEMGVPAYVISTLIEHGIVDQILNPNVRVLSRQPLLDSASVASVYQLLAALPPPIDDANLISLSDQLAGDLSPFAWSSVFLAIRSGEVQAFLAAEGKSWSEKVVAHPAALHSHLAAARALPLPDFHIPACTAAPIIGVNDVVLGRAVEGGLLRKYTNGFLLKDLDAFRTTYIFPAEISKWFDGSGRSFAKTMAEAGFCPAATLHKSNIWRRSEVVQTFGSQQMRNSKPFESARPE
;
A
#
# COMPACT_ATOMS: atom_id res chain seq x y z
N MET A 1 -18.11 14.33 -6.60
CA MET A 1 -16.81 14.72 -5.99
C MET A 1 -15.66 14.28 -6.90
N GLY A 2 -14.54 15.00 -6.98
CA GLY A 2 -13.39 14.58 -7.81
C GLY A 2 -12.61 13.41 -7.19
N ILE A 3 -12.11 12.48 -8.02
CA ILE A 3 -11.38 11.28 -7.56
C ILE A 3 -10.19 11.63 -6.67
N PHE A 4 -9.39 12.65 -7.01
CA PHE A 4 -8.21 13.02 -6.21
C PHE A 4 -8.58 13.50 -4.79
N LYS A 5 -9.68 14.26 -4.67
CA LYS A 5 -10.17 14.69 -3.35
C LYS A 5 -10.63 13.49 -2.52
N PHE A 6 -11.41 12.60 -3.11
CA PHE A 6 -11.86 11.36 -2.45
C PHE A 6 -10.69 10.46 -2.06
N SER A 7 -9.74 10.26 -2.97
CA SER A 7 -8.50 9.51 -2.76
C SER A 7 -7.73 10.01 -1.54
N ASN A 8 -7.52 11.33 -1.44
CA ASN A 8 -6.82 11.94 -0.32
C ASN A 8 -7.57 11.79 1.01
N GLU A 9 -8.89 12.02 1.04
CA GLU A 9 -9.70 11.85 2.25
C GLU A 9 -9.75 10.38 2.70
N MET A 10 -9.85 9.46 1.75
CA MET A 10 -9.89 8.03 2.02
C MET A 10 -8.52 7.45 2.39
N GLY A 11 -7.43 8.10 2.00
CA GLY A 11 -6.07 7.55 2.11
C GLY A 11 -5.81 6.39 1.13
N VAL A 12 -6.58 6.31 0.05
CA VAL A 12 -6.50 5.27 -0.99
C VAL A 12 -5.88 5.89 -2.24
N PRO A 13 -4.89 5.26 -2.90
CA PRO A 13 -4.32 5.82 -4.13
C PRO A 13 -5.36 6.04 -5.24
N ALA A 14 -5.33 7.19 -5.92
CA ALA A 14 -6.32 7.56 -6.94
C ALA A 14 -6.44 6.56 -8.10
N TYR A 15 -5.33 5.88 -8.44
CA TYR A 15 -5.34 4.85 -9.47
C TYR A 15 -6.16 3.62 -9.04
N VAL A 16 -6.21 3.27 -7.75
CA VAL A 16 -7.03 2.16 -7.25
C VAL A 16 -8.49 2.46 -7.54
N ILE A 17 -8.97 3.65 -7.17
CA ILE A 17 -10.34 4.08 -7.44
C ILE A 17 -10.62 4.08 -8.94
N SER A 18 -9.71 4.62 -9.75
CA SER A 18 -9.86 4.67 -11.22
C SER A 18 -9.93 3.27 -11.84
N THR A 19 -9.05 2.37 -11.40
CA THR A 19 -8.99 0.98 -11.88
C THR A 19 -10.25 0.21 -11.50
N LEU A 20 -10.73 0.36 -10.27
CA LEU A 20 -11.97 -0.27 -9.84
C LEU A 20 -13.17 0.22 -10.67
N ILE A 21 -13.19 1.50 -11.06
CA ILE A 21 -14.25 2.08 -11.90
C ILE A 21 -14.18 1.51 -13.31
N GLU A 22 -13.00 1.56 -13.92
CA GLU A 22 -12.78 1.10 -15.30
C GLU A 22 -13.11 -0.38 -15.48
N HIS A 23 -12.89 -1.20 -14.44
CA HIS A 23 -13.21 -2.61 -14.45
C HIS A 23 -14.63 -2.95 -13.94
N GLY A 24 -15.48 -1.95 -13.69
CA GLY A 24 -16.87 -2.17 -13.23
C GLY A 24 -16.98 -2.80 -11.83
N ILE A 25 -15.91 -2.77 -11.05
CA ILE A 25 -15.86 -3.37 -9.72
C ILE A 25 -16.52 -2.43 -8.71
N VAL A 26 -16.42 -1.11 -8.91
CA VAL A 26 -17.13 -0.16 -8.03
C VAL A 26 -18.65 -0.30 -8.13
N ASP A 27 -19.20 -0.72 -9.27
CA ASP A 27 -20.65 -0.99 -9.41
C ASP A 27 -21.13 -2.09 -8.45
N GLN A 28 -20.27 -3.05 -8.12
CA GLN A 28 -20.55 -4.12 -7.15
C GLN A 28 -20.42 -3.63 -5.68
N ILE A 29 -19.59 -2.61 -5.44
CA ILE A 29 -19.23 -2.16 -4.08
C ILE A 29 -20.05 -0.95 -3.63
N LEU A 30 -20.41 -0.01 -4.52
CA LEU A 30 -20.96 1.30 -4.13
C LEU A 30 -22.09 1.84 -5.03
N ASN A 31 -22.50 1.09 -6.06
CA ASN A 31 -23.50 1.55 -7.02
C ASN A 31 -23.26 3.01 -7.52
N PRO A 32 -22.03 3.48 -7.86
CA PRO A 32 -21.82 4.85 -8.29
C PRO A 32 -21.98 5.00 -9.79
N ASN A 33 -22.91 5.85 -10.19
CA ASN A 33 -22.93 6.39 -11.54
C ASN A 33 -21.75 7.35 -11.74
N VAL A 34 -20.63 6.87 -12.26
CA VAL A 34 -19.49 7.73 -12.59
C VAL A 34 -19.87 8.64 -13.76
N ARG A 35 -19.80 9.96 -13.53
CA ARG A 35 -20.04 10.97 -14.58
C ARG A 35 -18.72 11.54 -15.03
N VAL A 36 -18.41 11.47 -16.33
CA VAL A 36 -17.24 12.14 -16.90
C VAL A 36 -17.62 13.56 -17.27
N LEU A 37 -17.19 14.54 -16.48
CA LEU A 37 -17.33 15.96 -16.79
C LEU A 37 -15.94 16.48 -17.19
N SER A 38 -15.82 16.94 -18.44
CA SER A 38 -14.63 17.65 -18.92
C SER A 38 -13.30 16.93 -18.61
N ARG A 39 -13.20 15.65 -18.98
CA ARG A 39 -12.01 14.78 -18.83
C ARG A 39 -11.60 14.45 -17.39
N GLN A 40 -12.40 14.83 -16.39
CA GLN A 40 -12.21 14.37 -15.01
C GLN A 40 -13.35 13.43 -14.63
N PRO A 41 -13.06 12.16 -14.31
CA PRO A 41 -14.09 11.29 -13.74
C PRO A 41 -14.54 11.88 -12.39
N LEU A 42 -15.84 12.14 -12.29
CA LEU A 42 -16.49 12.55 -11.05
C LEU A 42 -17.24 11.37 -10.47
N LEU A 43 -17.06 11.16 -9.17
CA LEU A 43 -17.83 10.22 -8.39
C LEU A 43 -19.22 10.80 -8.10
N ASP A 44 -20.24 9.97 -8.22
CA ASP A 44 -21.61 10.32 -7.82
C ASP A 44 -21.65 10.69 -6.33
N SER A 45 -22.32 11.79 -6.01
CA SER A 45 -22.35 12.32 -4.65
C SER A 45 -23.10 11.41 -3.67
N ALA A 46 -24.12 10.68 -4.12
CA ALA A 46 -24.89 9.78 -3.24
C ALA A 46 -24.04 8.55 -2.85
N SER A 47 -23.29 7.98 -3.78
CA SER A 47 -22.39 6.86 -3.49
C SER A 47 -21.24 7.27 -2.58
N VAL A 48 -20.64 8.44 -2.79
CA VAL A 48 -19.62 8.99 -1.86
C VAL A 48 -20.21 9.17 -0.46
N ALA A 49 -21.42 9.74 -0.35
CA ALA A 49 -22.08 9.91 0.94
C ALA A 49 -22.37 8.56 1.61
N SER A 50 -22.75 7.54 0.85
CA SER A 50 -22.99 6.18 1.36
C SER A 50 -21.71 5.55 1.93
N VAL A 51 -20.55 5.73 1.27
CA VAL A 51 -19.24 5.30 1.83
C VAL A 51 -18.98 5.98 3.17
N TYR A 52 -19.12 7.30 3.23
CA TYR A 52 -18.83 8.04 4.46
C TYR A 52 -19.80 7.67 5.58
N GLN A 53 -21.07 7.43 5.28
CA GLN A 53 -22.05 6.95 6.25
C GLN A 53 -21.68 5.56 6.78
N LEU A 54 -21.29 4.63 5.90
CA LEU A 54 -20.84 3.29 6.30
C LEU A 54 -19.64 3.37 7.26
N LEU A 55 -18.63 4.16 6.90
CA LEU A 55 -17.41 4.28 7.70
C LEU A 55 -17.63 5.04 9.01
N ALA A 56 -18.46 6.07 9.01
CA ALA A 56 -18.81 6.81 10.22
C ALA A 56 -19.68 5.99 11.18
N ALA A 57 -20.38 4.96 10.70
CA ALA A 57 -21.18 4.06 11.51
C ALA A 57 -20.37 2.93 12.18
N LEU A 58 -19.07 2.81 11.88
CA LEU A 58 -18.21 1.83 12.53
C LEU A 58 -18.09 2.13 14.04
N PRO A 59 -18.13 1.10 14.90
CA PRO A 59 -18.00 1.29 16.34
C PRO A 59 -16.58 1.77 16.71
N PRO A 60 -16.41 2.43 17.87
CA PRO A 60 -15.09 2.72 18.39
C PRO A 60 -14.33 1.43 18.73
N PRO A 61 -12.98 1.44 18.74
CA PRO A 61 -12.17 0.30 19.11
C PRO A 61 -12.50 -0.19 20.51
N ILE A 62 -12.41 -1.51 20.72
CA ILE A 62 -12.51 -2.12 22.04
C ILE A 62 -11.14 -2.02 22.72
N ASP A 63 -11.09 -1.61 23.99
CA ASP A 63 -9.86 -1.58 24.78
C ASP A 63 -9.18 -2.96 24.79
N ASP A 64 -7.84 -2.99 24.79
CA ASP A 64 -6.98 -4.18 24.72
C ASP A 64 -7.02 -5.02 23.41
N ALA A 65 -7.74 -4.59 22.38
CA ALA A 65 -7.73 -5.28 21.10
C ALA A 65 -6.43 -5.02 20.30
N ASN A 66 -5.72 -6.08 19.91
CA ASN A 66 -4.61 -5.98 18.95
C ASN A 66 -5.15 -5.67 17.55
N LEU A 67 -5.32 -4.37 17.28
CA LEU A 67 -5.87 -3.80 16.06
C LEU A 67 -4.80 -3.07 15.28
N ILE A 68 -4.95 -3.07 13.96
CA ILE A 68 -4.03 -2.41 13.04
C ILE A 68 -4.80 -1.60 12.01
N SER A 69 -4.23 -0.47 11.58
CA SER A 69 -4.83 0.38 10.56
C SER A 69 -4.84 -0.32 9.19
N LEU A 70 -5.86 -0.02 8.38
CA LEU A 70 -5.88 -0.49 7.00
C LEU A 70 -4.69 0.06 6.21
N SER A 71 -4.30 1.32 6.46
CA SER A 71 -3.13 1.92 5.83
C SER A 71 -1.85 1.15 6.09
N ASP A 72 -1.66 0.59 7.29
CA ASP A 72 -0.45 -0.18 7.61
C ASP A 72 -0.41 -1.53 6.89
N GLN A 73 -1.57 -2.19 6.72
CA GLN A 73 -1.65 -3.48 6.02
C GLN A 73 -1.56 -3.37 4.50
N LEU A 74 -2.06 -2.27 3.96
CA LEU A 74 -2.07 -1.97 2.54
C LEU A 74 -0.91 -1.07 2.13
N ALA A 75 -0.03 -0.69 3.08
CA ALA A 75 1.15 0.12 2.81
C ALA A 75 2.08 -0.58 1.81
N GLY A 76 2.10 -0.07 0.59
CA GLY A 76 2.92 -0.62 -0.50
C GLY A 76 2.26 -1.79 -1.25
N ASP A 77 1.01 -2.12 -0.96
CA ASP A 77 0.21 -3.01 -1.79
C ASP A 77 -0.32 -2.23 -3.00
N LEU A 78 0.15 -2.59 -4.18
CA LEU A 78 -0.27 -1.93 -5.41
C LEU A 78 -1.51 -2.56 -6.05
N SER A 79 -2.04 -3.64 -5.47
CA SER A 79 -3.21 -4.32 -5.99
C SER A 79 -4.49 -3.52 -5.72
N PRO A 80 -5.22 -3.07 -6.75
CA PRO A 80 -6.53 -2.45 -6.56
C PRO A 80 -7.52 -3.40 -5.89
N PHE A 81 -7.35 -4.71 -6.09
CA PHE A 81 -8.20 -5.74 -5.52
C PHE A 81 -8.02 -5.89 -4.01
N ALA A 82 -6.81 -5.70 -3.51
CA ALA A 82 -6.54 -5.76 -2.07
C ALA A 82 -7.33 -4.68 -1.33
N TRP A 83 -7.34 -3.46 -1.86
CA TRP A 83 -8.16 -2.36 -1.36
C TRP A 83 -9.66 -2.68 -1.44
N SER A 84 -10.17 -3.09 -2.60
CA SER A 84 -11.60 -3.36 -2.76
C SER A 84 -12.10 -4.53 -1.91
N SER A 85 -11.31 -5.59 -1.78
CA SER A 85 -11.68 -6.79 -1.01
C SER A 85 -11.85 -6.46 0.47
N VAL A 86 -10.98 -5.63 1.04
CA VAL A 86 -11.09 -5.21 2.44
C VAL A 86 -12.35 -4.37 2.66
N PHE A 87 -12.63 -3.40 1.79
CA PHE A 87 -13.86 -2.60 1.90
C PHE A 87 -15.12 -3.45 1.77
N LEU A 88 -15.14 -4.44 0.87
CA LEU A 88 -16.26 -5.38 0.73
C LEU A 88 -16.45 -6.27 1.95
N ALA A 89 -15.35 -6.79 2.51
CA ALA A 89 -15.38 -7.62 3.69
C ALA A 89 -15.88 -6.83 4.92
N ILE A 90 -15.50 -5.56 5.03
CA ILE A 90 -16.03 -4.67 6.08
C ILE A 90 -17.52 -4.42 5.88
N ARG A 91 -17.95 -4.09 4.64
CA ARG A 91 -19.36 -3.81 4.32
C ARG A 91 -20.27 -5.01 4.56
N SER A 92 -19.80 -6.22 4.25
CA SER A 92 -20.55 -7.47 4.46
C SER A 92 -20.53 -7.97 5.91
N GLY A 93 -19.67 -7.40 6.75
CA GLY A 93 -19.47 -7.84 8.14
C GLY A 93 -18.54 -9.05 8.29
N GLU A 94 -17.92 -9.53 7.20
CA GLU A 94 -16.91 -10.59 7.24
C GLU A 94 -15.64 -10.15 7.98
N VAL A 95 -15.29 -8.86 7.88
CA VAL A 95 -14.23 -8.21 8.67
C VAL A 95 -14.86 -7.24 9.64
N GLN A 96 -14.76 -7.56 10.93
CA GLN A 96 -15.11 -6.61 11.98
C GLN A 96 -14.05 -5.49 12.02
N ALA A 97 -14.49 -4.27 11.69
CA ALA A 97 -13.67 -3.07 11.72
C ALA A 97 -14.20 -2.06 12.73
N PHE A 98 -13.30 -1.19 13.17
CA PHE A 98 -13.55 -0.15 14.16
C PHE A 98 -13.02 1.19 13.65
N LEU A 99 -13.51 2.28 14.23
CA LEU A 99 -13.11 3.64 13.89
C LEU A 99 -12.29 4.27 15.01
N ALA A 100 -10.97 4.31 14.86
CA ALA A 100 -10.09 5.02 15.77
C ALA A 100 -10.31 6.55 15.70
N ALA A 101 -10.14 7.21 16.84
CA ALA A 101 -10.30 8.67 16.95
C ALA A 101 -9.16 9.44 16.27
N GLU A 102 -7.97 8.84 16.22
CA GLU A 102 -6.75 9.43 15.64
C GLU A 102 -6.56 8.98 14.19
N GLY A 103 -5.90 9.82 13.39
CA GLY A 103 -5.63 9.58 11.96
C GLY A 103 -6.10 10.75 11.09
N LYS A 104 -5.41 10.98 9.97
CA LYS A 104 -5.69 12.07 9.02
C LYS A 104 -6.64 11.64 7.91
N SER A 105 -6.60 10.36 7.53
CA SER A 105 -7.41 9.76 6.46
C SER A 105 -8.28 8.61 6.96
N TRP A 106 -9.29 8.19 6.20
CA TRP A 106 -10.12 7.04 6.59
C TRP A 106 -9.33 5.74 6.70
N SER A 107 -8.38 5.46 5.80
CA SER A 107 -7.56 4.24 5.89
C SER A 107 -6.69 4.18 7.15
N GLU A 108 -6.31 5.34 7.72
CA GLU A 108 -5.58 5.42 8.99
C GLU A 108 -6.51 5.21 10.18
N LYS A 109 -7.74 5.73 10.11
CA LYS A 109 -8.73 5.64 11.19
C LYS A 109 -9.40 4.27 11.28
N VAL A 110 -9.63 3.62 10.14
CA VAL A 110 -10.28 2.31 10.12
C VAL A 110 -9.26 1.26 10.53
N VAL A 111 -9.56 0.56 11.63
CA VAL A 111 -8.70 -0.48 12.20
C VAL A 111 -9.44 -1.81 12.26
N ALA A 112 -8.72 -2.91 12.09
CA ALA A 112 -9.30 -4.26 12.20
C ALA A 112 -8.26 -5.25 12.73
N HIS A 113 -8.73 -6.46 13.08
CA HIS A 113 -7.83 -7.51 13.53
C HIS A 113 -6.93 -8.02 12.38
N PRO A 114 -5.62 -8.20 12.62
CA PRO A 114 -4.68 -8.64 11.59
C PRO A 114 -5.06 -9.95 10.92
N ALA A 115 -5.55 -10.93 11.69
CA ALA A 115 -5.89 -12.26 11.19
C ALA A 115 -7.05 -12.21 10.18
N ALA A 116 -8.06 -11.40 10.45
CA ALA A 116 -9.21 -11.22 9.55
C ALA A 116 -8.77 -10.53 8.25
N LEU A 117 -7.94 -9.49 8.33
CA LEU A 117 -7.42 -8.84 7.12
C LEU A 117 -6.55 -9.78 6.29
N HIS A 118 -5.73 -10.61 6.93
CA HIS A 118 -4.78 -11.48 6.24
C HIS A 118 -5.44 -12.47 5.26
N SER A 119 -6.55 -13.09 5.66
CA SER A 119 -7.27 -14.07 4.81
C SER A 119 -7.83 -13.42 3.54
N HIS A 120 -8.47 -12.25 3.67
CA HIS A 120 -9.03 -11.52 2.52
C HIS A 120 -7.95 -10.95 1.61
N LEU A 121 -6.86 -10.41 2.20
CA LEU A 121 -5.75 -9.86 1.43
C LEU A 121 -4.99 -10.94 0.66
N ALA A 122 -4.83 -12.15 1.23
CA ALA A 122 -4.15 -13.24 0.55
C ALA A 122 -4.84 -13.63 -0.77
N ALA A 123 -6.17 -13.76 -0.75
CA ALA A 123 -6.95 -14.06 -1.95
C ALA A 123 -6.89 -12.91 -2.98
N ALA A 124 -7.02 -11.66 -2.51
CA ALA A 124 -7.00 -10.50 -3.39
C ALA A 124 -5.63 -10.27 -4.06
N ARG A 125 -4.53 -10.60 -3.38
CA ARG A 125 -3.16 -10.52 -3.92
C ARG A 125 -2.85 -11.59 -4.97
N ALA A 126 -3.62 -12.67 -5.00
CA ALA A 126 -3.48 -13.71 -6.01
C ALA A 126 -4.17 -13.34 -7.34
N LEU A 127 -5.01 -12.31 -7.35
CA LEU A 127 -5.68 -11.86 -8.57
C LEU A 127 -4.70 -11.17 -9.52
N PRO A 128 -4.80 -11.43 -10.84
CA PRO A 128 -3.89 -10.83 -11.82
C PRO A 128 -4.10 -9.32 -11.88
N LEU A 129 -3.03 -8.55 -11.74
CA LEU A 129 -3.10 -7.10 -11.85
C LEU A 129 -3.60 -6.68 -13.24
N PRO A 130 -4.49 -5.67 -13.33
CA PRO A 130 -4.96 -5.18 -14.60
C PRO A 130 -3.84 -4.47 -15.37
N ASP A 131 -3.94 -4.49 -16.70
CA ASP A 131 -3.04 -3.78 -17.60
C ASP A 131 -3.36 -2.27 -17.63
N PHE A 132 -3.18 -1.63 -16.47
CA PHE A 132 -3.43 -0.21 -16.24
C PHE A 132 -2.13 0.60 -16.32
N HIS A 133 -2.18 1.76 -16.98
CA HIS A 133 -1.05 2.66 -17.08
C HIS A 133 -1.10 3.72 -15.97
N ILE A 134 -0.05 3.76 -15.16
CA ILE A 134 0.20 4.78 -14.16
C ILE A 134 0.98 5.93 -14.80
N PRO A 135 0.45 7.17 -14.77
CA PRO A 135 1.17 8.35 -15.25
C PRO A 135 2.53 8.50 -14.54
N ALA A 136 3.53 8.93 -15.30
CA ALA A 136 4.90 9.04 -14.79
C ALA A 136 5.02 9.97 -13.57
N CYS A 137 4.25 11.06 -13.53
CA CYS A 137 4.23 12.01 -12.41
C CYS A 137 3.65 11.44 -11.10
N THR A 138 2.94 10.31 -11.16
CA THR A 138 2.35 9.66 -9.99
C THR A 138 3.05 8.36 -9.61
N ALA A 139 3.90 7.81 -10.50
CA ALA A 139 4.51 6.50 -10.32
C ALA A 139 5.46 6.42 -9.12
N ALA A 140 6.32 7.43 -8.92
CA ALA A 140 7.29 7.41 -7.81
C ALA A 140 6.60 7.44 -6.43
N PRO A 141 5.62 8.34 -6.16
CA PRO A 141 4.83 8.30 -4.92
C PRO A 141 4.13 6.96 -4.69
N ILE A 142 3.56 6.34 -5.74
CA ILE A 142 2.80 5.08 -5.64
C ILE A 142 3.69 3.94 -5.14
N ILE A 143 4.93 3.84 -5.63
CA ILE A 143 5.87 2.80 -5.18
C ILE A 143 6.71 3.22 -3.96
N GLY A 144 6.42 4.39 -3.37
CA GLY A 144 7.09 4.89 -2.17
C GLY A 144 8.54 5.34 -2.39
N VAL A 145 8.86 5.87 -3.57
CA VAL A 145 10.20 6.41 -3.89
C VAL A 145 10.12 7.84 -4.42
N ASN A 146 11.27 8.51 -4.57
CA ASN A 146 11.35 9.79 -5.26
C ASN A 146 11.65 9.61 -6.76
N ASP A 147 11.41 10.66 -7.55
CA ASP A 147 11.57 10.62 -9.01
C ASP A 147 13.01 10.31 -9.45
N VAL A 148 14.02 10.63 -8.64
CA VAL A 148 15.43 10.33 -8.93
C VAL A 148 15.68 8.82 -8.90
N VAL A 149 15.12 8.12 -7.91
CA VAL A 149 15.20 6.65 -7.82
C VAL A 149 14.46 6.01 -9.00
N LEU A 150 13.26 6.50 -9.30
CA LEU A 150 12.47 6.01 -10.43
C LEU A 150 13.22 6.18 -11.76
N GLY A 151 13.82 7.36 -12.00
CA GLY A 151 14.62 7.63 -13.19
C GLY A 151 15.81 6.69 -13.33
N ARG A 152 16.57 6.47 -12.24
CA ARG A 152 17.70 5.52 -12.24
C ARG A 152 17.28 4.07 -12.46
N ALA A 153 16.11 3.68 -11.95
CA ALA A 153 15.56 2.35 -12.20
C ALA A 153 15.24 2.15 -13.69
N VAL A 154 14.75 3.19 -14.36
CA VAL A 154 14.51 3.18 -15.81
C VAL A 154 15.81 3.15 -16.60
N GLU A 155 16.76 4.05 -16.30
CA GLU A 155 18.08 4.10 -16.94
C GLU A 155 18.84 2.79 -16.78
N GLY A 156 18.70 2.14 -15.61
CA GLY A 156 19.30 0.86 -15.28
C GLY A 156 18.58 -0.36 -15.85
N GLY A 157 17.50 -0.19 -16.62
CA GLY A 157 16.72 -1.29 -17.18
C GLY A 157 15.96 -2.13 -16.16
N LEU A 158 15.83 -1.66 -14.92
CA LEU A 158 15.09 -2.35 -13.85
C LEU A 158 13.58 -2.11 -13.92
N LEU A 159 13.18 -1.01 -14.56
CA LEU A 159 11.79 -0.65 -14.76
C LEU A 159 11.59 -0.13 -16.19
N ARG A 160 10.53 -0.56 -16.87
CA ARG A 160 10.22 -0.10 -18.22
C ARG A 160 9.25 1.07 -18.19
N LYS A 161 9.62 2.16 -18.85
CA LYS A 161 8.72 3.29 -19.15
C LYS A 161 8.12 3.11 -20.55
N TYR A 162 6.81 3.21 -20.64
CA TYR A 162 6.02 3.19 -21.86
C TYR A 162 5.59 4.61 -22.25
N THR A 163 5.04 4.75 -23.46
CA THR A 163 4.56 6.03 -23.99
C THR A 163 3.58 6.74 -23.04
N ASN A 164 2.71 5.95 -22.37
CA ASN A 164 1.65 6.46 -21.50
C ASN A 164 2.03 6.41 -20.00
N GLY A 165 3.29 6.15 -19.65
CA GLY A 165 3.74 6.02 -18.26
C GLY A 165 4.27 4.63 -17.95
N PHE A 166 3.84 4.03 -16.84
CA PHE A 166 4.32 2.74 -16.36
C PHE A 166 3.15 1.76 -16.26
N LEU A 167 3.36 0.48 -16.57
CA LEU A 167 2.35 -0.53 -16.28
C LEU A 167 2.31 -0.80 -14.78
N LEU A 168 1.10 -0.92 -14.21
CA LEU A 168 0.91 -1.23 -12.79
C LEU A 168 1.65 -2.51 -12.39
N LYS A 169 1.58 -3.55 -13.22
CA LYS A 169 2.29 -4.82 -12.98
C LYS A 169 3.81 -4.67 -12.94
N ASP A 170 4.38 -3.75 -13.72
CA ASP A 170 5.83 -3.54 -13.74
C ASP A 170 6.27 -2.75 -12.48
N LEU A 171 5.43 -1.80 -12.03
CA LEU A 171 5.63 -1.09 -10.77
C LEU A 171 5.51 -2.03 -9.57
N ASP A 172 4.54 -2.94 -9.59
CA ASP A 172 4.35 -3.96 -8.55
C ASP A 172 5.50 -4.96 -8.52
N ALA A 173 5.91 -5.48 -9.68
CA ALA A 173 7.08 -6.35 -9.80
C ALA A 173 8.34 -5.66 -9.26
N PHE A 174 8.54 -4.37 -9.58
CA PHE A 174 9.65 -3.59 -9.03
C PHE A 174 9.53 -3.42 -7.51
N ARG A 175 8.35 -3.07 -7.00
CA ARG A 175 8.10 -2.86 -5.56
C ARG A 175 8.30 -4.13 -4.73
N THR A 176 7.95 -5.30 -5.27
CA THR A 176 8.07 -6.61 -4.63
C THR A 176 9.48 -7.20 -4.73
N THR A 177 10.18 -6.95 -5.84
CA THR A 177 11.56 -7.41 -6.08
C THR A 177 12.56 -6.71 -5.17
N TYR A 178 12.35 -5.43 -4.87
CA TYR A 178 13.31 -4.62 -4.13
C TYR A 178 12.80 -4.23 -2.74
N ILE A 179 13.75 -3.90 -1.86
CA ILE A 179 13.48 -3.25 -0.57
C ILE A 179 13.89 -1.78 -0.64
N PHE A 180 13.05 -0.88 -0.12
CA PHE A 180 13.33 0.55 -0.13
C PHE A 180 13.76 1.05 1.26
N PRO A 181 14.51 2.17 1.34
CA PRO A 181 14.96 2.73 2.61
C PRO A 181 13.86 2.92 3.66
N ALA A 182 12.65 3.31 3.25
CA ALA A 182 11.52 3.46 4.16
C ALA A 182 11.10 2.12 4.81
N GLU A 183 11.15 1.01 4.07
CA GLU A 183 10.90 -0.33 4.62
C GLU A 183 12.03 -0.77 5.54
N ILE A 184 13.28 -0.53 5.13
CA ILE A 184 14.46 -0.82 5.95
C ILE A 184 14.37 -0.08 7.28
N SER A 185 14.06 1.21 7.27
CA SER A 185 13.91 2.00 8.50
C SER A 185 12.81 1.47 9.42
N LYS A 186 11.69 0.96 8.88
CA LYS A 186 10.64 0.32 9.67
C LYS A 186 11.08 -1.03 10.25
N TRP A 187 11.92 -1.78 9.55
CA TRP A 187 12.35 -3.12 9.98
C TRP A 187 13.54 -3.11 10.95
N PHE A 188 14.34 -2.06 10.94
CA PHE A 188 15.61 -1.98 11.68
C PHE A 188 15.71 -0.72 12.56
N ASP A 189 14.57 -0.25 13.09
CA ASP A 189 14.47 0.89 14.02
C ASP A 189 15.29 2.12 13.58
N GLY A 190 15.24 2.42 12.29
CA GLY A 190 15.88 3.61 11.71
C GLY A 190 17.39 3.50 11.44
N SER A 191 18.09 2.41 11.79
CA SER A 191 19.54 2.29 11.51
C SER A 191 19.84 1.74 10.12
N GLY A 192 19.60 2.56 9.09
CA GLY A 192 19.99 2.21 7.70
C GLY A 192 21.50 1.99 7.52
N ARG A 193 22.35 2.57 8.39
CA ARG A 193 23.81 2.32 8.37
C ARG A 193 24.17 0.93 8.89
N SER A 194 23.56 0.48 9.98
CA SER A 194 23.77 -0.88 10.48
C SER A 194 23.30 -1.91 9.46
N PHE A 195 22.14 -1.66 8.83
CA PHE A 195 21.64 -2.51 7.75
C PHE A 195 22.63 -2.64 6.59
N ALA A 196 23.11 -1.51 6.06
CA ALA A 196 24.05 -1.51 4.94
C ALA A 196 25.37 -2.23 5.28
N LYS A 197 25.85 -2.08 6.52
CA LYS A 197 27.04 -2.78 7.01
C LYS A 197 26.81 -4.30 7.03
N THR A 198 25.71 -4.77 7.62
CA THR A 198 25.39 -6.21 7.69
C THR A 198 25.18 -6.83 6.30
N MET A 199 24.52 -6.11 5.38
CA MET A 199 24.41 -6.57 3.98
C MET A 199 25.78 -6.70 3.31
N ALA A 200 26.68 -5.75 3.53
CA ALA A 200 28.03 -5.80 2.99
C ALA A 200 28.86 -6.96 3.60
N GLU A 201 28.75 -7.20 4.91
CA GLU A 201 29.37 -8.35 5.60
C GLU A 201 28.85 -9.69 5.07
N ALA A 202 27.58 -9.75 4.65
CA ALA A 202 26.97 -10.90 3.99
C ALA A 202 27.33 -11.03 2.49
N GLY A 203 28.13 -10.12 1.93
CA GLY A 203 28.56 -10.14 0.53
C GLY A 203 27.54 -9.58 -0.46
N PHE A 204 26.50 -8.89 0.01
CA PHE A 204 25.47 -8.29 -0.84
C PHE A 204 25.68 -6.79 -1.04
N CYS A 205 25.75 -6.39 -2.30
CA CYS A 205 25.78 -4.99 -2.70
C CYS A 205 24.36 -4.50 -3.04
N PRO A 206 24.06 -3.20 -2.88
CA PRO A 206 22.87 -2.61 -3.46
C PRO A 206 22.75 -2.92 -4.95
N ALA A 207 21.52 -2.91 -5.49
CA ALA A 207 21.31 -3.06 -6.93
C ALA A 207 22.14 -2.01 -7.70
N ALA A 208 22.95 -2.46 -8.68
CA ALA A 208 24.05 -1.69 -9.24
C ALA A 208 23.67 -0.25 -9.69
N THR A 209 22.49 -0.07 -10.26
CA THR A 209 21.97 1.21 -10.75
C THR A 209 21.31 2.07 -9.66
N LEU A 210 21.11 1.50 -8.47
CA LEU A 210 20.46 2.11 -7.31
C LEU A 210 21.37 2.19 -6.07
N HIS A 211 22.68 1.98 -6.23
CA HIS A 211 23.62 1.92 -5.10
C HIS A 211 23.65 3.18 -4.23
N LYS A 212 23.50 4.37 -4.84
CA LYS A 212 23.41 5.64 -4.09
C LYS A 212 22.09 5.83 -3.34
N SER A 213 21.13 4.92 -3.55
CA SER A 213 19.78 4.98 -2.99
C SER A 213 19.55 3.89 -1.95
N ASN A 214 20.55 3.05 -1.64
CA ASN A 214 20.45 1.99 -0.62
C ASN A 214 19.22 1.09 -0.86
N ILE A 215 19.12 0.55 -2.07
CA ILE A 215 18.06 -0.38 -2.48
C ILE A 215 18.70 -1.73 -2.80
N TRP A 216 18.22 -2.79 -2.15
CA TRP A 216 18.68 -4.17 -2.32
C TRP A 216 17.57 -5.05 -2.88
N ARG A 217 17.92 -6.22 -3.41
CA ARG A 217 16.90 -7.20 -3.78
C ARG A 217 16.34 -7.81 -2.52
N ARG A 218 15.02 -7.93 -2.45
CA ARG A 218 14.32 -8.49 -1.28
C ARG A 218 14.80 -9.90 -0.96
N SER A 219 15.10 -10.71 -1.97
CA SER A 219 15.64 -12.07 -1.79
C SER A 219 16.97 -12.09 -1.00
N GLU A 220 17.85 -11.12 -1.23
CA GLU A 220 19.16 -11.01 -0.55
C GLU A 220 18.97 -10.61 0.92
N VAL A 221 17.99 -9.75 1.18
CA VAL A 221 17.61 -9.35 2.54
C VAL A 221 16.99 -10.51 3.30
N VAL A 222 16.07 -11.27 2.67
CA VAL A 222 15.49 -12.49 3.25
C VAL A 222 16.58 -13.50 3.59
N GLN A 223 17.58 -13.66 2.72
CA GLN A 223 18.70 -14.55 2.96
C GLN A 223 19.56 -14.13 4.15
N THR A 224 19.76 -12.83 4.35
CA THR A 224 20.61 -12.28 5.42
C THR A 224 19.90 -12.24 6.78
N PHE A 225 18.63 -11.84 6.82
CA PHE A 225 17.90 -11.57 8.07
C PHE A 225 16.80 -12.59 8.39
N GLY A 226 16.56 -13.54 7.49
CA GLY A 226 15.47 -14.51 7.61
C GLY A 226 14.08 -13.89 7.39
N SER A 227 13.09 -14.75 7.16
CA SER A 227 11.69 -14.36 6.95
C SER A 227 10.96 -13.95 8.23
N GLN A 228 11.49 -14.27 9.41
CA GLN A 228 10.82 -14.06 10.71
C GLN A 228 11.05 -12.66 11.31
N GLN A 229 12.16 -11.98 11.04
CA GLN A 229 12.32 -10.55 11.41
C GLN A 229 11.43 -9.64 10.54
N MET A 230 11.00 -10.10 9.37
CA MET A 230 10.13 -9.34 8.45
C MET A 230 8.67 -9.23 8.89
N ARG A 231 8.23 -10.01 9.89
CA ARG A 231 6.85 -10.01 10.42
C ARG A 231 6.73 -9.56 11.88
N ASN A 232 7.86 -9.41 12.57
CA ASN A 232 7.89 -9.12 14.00
C ASN A 232 8.63 -7.80 14.26
N SER A 233 7.96 -6.69 14.01
CA SER A 233 8.04 -5.58 14.98
C SER A 233 7.34 -6.08 16.26
N LYS A 234 8.06 -6.87 17.06
CA LYS A 234 7.58 -7.31 18.37
C LYS A 234 7.46 -6.07 19.29
N PRO A 235 6.52 -6.10 20.24
CA PRO A 235 6.30 -4.99 21.16
C PRO A 235 7.53 -4.83 22.05
N PHE A 236 7.79 -3.57 22.40
CA PHE A 236 8.75 -3.12 23.40
C PHE A 236 8.81 -4.11 24.59
N GLU A 237 9.83 -4.95 24.67
CA GLU A 237 10.23 -5.54 25.96
C GLU A 237 10.93 -4.42 26.71
N SER A 238 10.29 -3.93 27.77
CA SER A 238 10.90 -2.97 28.67
C SER A 238 12.14 -3.62 29.28
N ALA A 239 13.31 -3.10 28.90
CA ALA A 239 14.50 -3.34 29.67
C ALA A 239 14.35 -2.59 31.01
N ARG A 240 13.90 -3.30 32.05
CA ARG A 240 14.52 -3.15 33.37
C ARG A 240 15.24 -4.46 33.69
N PRO A 241 16.54 -4.34 33.97
CA PRO A 241 17.05 -4.63 35.32
C PRO A 241 18.07 -3.54 35.72
N GLU A 242 18.21 -3.04 36.95
CA GLU A 242 17.74 -3.33 38.30
C GLU A 242 17.39 -2.00 39.00
#